data_AF-A0A1B8WER2-F1
#
_entry.id   AF-A0A1B8WER2-F1
#
_cell.length_a   1.000
_cell.length_b   1.000
_cell.length_c   1.000
_cell.angle_alpha   90.00
_cell.angle_beta   90.00
_cell.angle_gamma   90.00
#
_symmetry.space_group_name_H-M   'P 1'
#
loop_
_entity.id
_entity.type
_entity.pdbx_description
1 polymer ?
#
loop_
_entity_poly.entity_id
_entity_poly.type
_entity_poly.pdbx_seq_one_letter_code
_entity_poly.pdbx_strand_id
1 'polypeptide(L)'
;MAKKAKTEKFHSEAEPAVYALLNSVMEKHHKHFRDSEFLILFKHGGWMSRGRTAFARFKVLADDMRRTLDKDAVLYINCDVWRKMTEPQQRYFLDEAFLGLDFKTNAKGDTLEHPGDGRVLLKLVPPDLEAFVEAIKRHGPIAEDVKRLLKGLKDLGQMTIEDVKEEPPAPPHEGVMVTIGEGGVVEHVEDDKNQLTLEEAANDPMHGIGAKPGGDPAEPKSENDDDDLV
;
A
#
# COMPACT_ATOMS: atom_id res chain seq x y z
N MET A 1 -31.15 -23.20 14.57
CA MET A 1 -30.38 -22.65 13.43
C MET A 1 -29.79 -23.81 12.65
N ALA A 2 -30.11 -23.97 11.36
CA ALA A 2 -29.54 -25.04 10.55
C ALA A 2 -28.03 -24.81 10.37
N LYS A 3 -27.20 -25.82 10.65
CA LYS A 3 -25.77 -25.78 10.34
C LYS A 3 -25.62 -25.68 8.82
N LYS A 4 -25.09 -24.56 8.33
CA LYS A 4 -24.72 -24.39 6.91
C LYS A 4 -23.73 -25.50 6.54
N ALA A 5 -24.00 -26.23 5.45
CA ALA A 5 -23.11 -27.27 4.98
C ALA A 5 -21.71 -26.70 4.77
N LYS A 6 -20.68 -27.39 5.27
CA LYS A 6 -19.28 -27.00 5.12
C LYS A 6 -18.92 -27.15 3.64
N THR A 7 -18.57 -26.05 2.98
CA THR A 7 -18.08 -26.10 1.60
C THR A 7 -16.75 -26.83 1.58
N GLU A 8 -16.62 -27.81 0.69
CA GLU A 8 -15.38 -28.56 0.50
C GLU A 8 -14.30 -27.67 -0.11
N LYS A 9 -13.05 -27.83 0.36
CA LYS A 9 -11.89 -27.07 -0.10
C LYS A 9 -11.04 -27.97 -0.99
N PHE A 10 -10.82 -27.57 -2.23
CA PHE A 10 -9.98 -28.30 -3.17
C PHE A 10 -9.39 -27.35 -4.22
N HIS A 11 -8.44 -27.88 -5.00
CA HIS A 11 -7.84 -27.19 -6.12
C HIS A 11 -8.30 -27.80 -7.44
N SER A 12 -8.52 -26.97 -8.45
CA SER A 12 -8.66 -27.41 -9.84
C SER A 12 -7.79 -26.57 -10.74
N GLU A 13 -7.35 -27.10 -11.88
CA GLU A 13 -6.70 -26.27 -12.89
C GLU A 13 -7.68 -25.22 -13.45
N ALA A 14 -7.17 -24.05 -13.82
CA ALA A 14 -7.98 -23.00 -14.43
C ALA A 14 -8.33 -23.32 -15.89
N GLU A 15 -9.42 -22.72 -16.37
CA GLU A 15 -9.87 -22.86 -17.75
C GLU A 15 -8.90 -22.16 -18.72
N PRO A 16 -8.77 -22.62 -19.98
CA PRO A 16 -7.86 -22.01 -20.97
C PRO A 16 -8.09 -20.50 -21.19
N ALA A 17 -9.33 -20.03 -21.02
CA ALA A 17 -9.65 -18.61 -21.10
C ALA A 17 -8.90 -17.76 -20.05
N VAL A 18 -8.62 -18.32 -18.87
CA VAL A 18 -7.87 -17.64 -17.80
C VAL A 18 -6.40 -17.50 -18.18
N TYR A 19 -5.81 -18.54 -18.79
CA TYR A 19 -4.45 -18.47 -19.32
C TYR A 19 -4.34 -17.43 -20.45
N ALA A 20 -5.31 -17.39 -21.36
CA ALA A 20 -5.35 -16.37 -22.41
C ALA A 20 -5.44 -14.94 -21.83
N LEU A 21 -6.23 -14.76 -20.75
CA LEU A 21 -6.35 -13.48 -20.07
C LEU A 21 -5.04 -13.09 -19.35
N LEU A 22 -4.40 -14.03 -18.66
CA LEU A 22 -3.10 -13.83 -18.02
C LEU A 22 -2.04 -13.41 -19.04
N ASN A 23 -1.94 -14.12 -20.15
CA ASN A 23 -1.00 -13.80 -21.23
C ASN A 23 -1.28 -12.40 -21.81
N SER A 24 -2.54 -12.04 -22.00
CA SER A 24 -2.91 -10.69 -22.46
C SER A 24 -2.47 -9.59 -21.50
N VAL A 25 -2.57 -9.82 -20.18
CA VAL A 25 -2.11 -8.87 -19.16
C VAL A 25 -0.58 -8.81 -19.15
N MET A 26 0.07 -9.97 -19.18
CA MET A 26 1.53 -10.10 -19.19
C MET A 26 2.16 -9.39 -20.39
N GLU A 27 1.66 -9.62 -21.61
CA GLU A 27 2.18 -8.98 -22.82
C GLU A 27 2.03 -7.45 -22.80
N LYS A 28 0.97 -6.93 -22.19
CA LYS A 28 0.70 -5.49 -22.13
C LYS A 28 1.54 -4.78 -21.08
N HIS A 29 1.77 -5.43 -19.94
CA HIS A 29 2.21 -4.76 -18.73
C HIS A 29 3.44 -5.37 -18.07
N HIS A 30 3.64 -6.68 -18.23
CA HIS A 30 4.68 -7.44 -17.54
C HIS A 30 5.56 -8.22 -18.54
N LYS A 31 5.99 -7.55 -19.61
CA LYS A 31 6.73 -8.15 -20.73
C LYS A 31 8.00 -8.88 -20.30
N HIS A 32 8.57 -8.51 -19.16
CA HIS A 32 9.76 -9.13 -18.61
C HIS A 32 9.50 -10.59 -18.17
N PHE A 33 8.26 -10.97 -17.83
CA PHE A 33 7.90 -12.37 -17.52
C PHE A 33 7.53 -13.19 -18.76
N ARG A 34 7.76 -12.71 -19.99
CA ARG A 34 7.34 -13.41 -21.22
C ARG A 34 7.90 -14.83 -21.33
N ASP A 35 9.11 -15.05 -20.84
CA ASP A 35 9.78 -16.35 -20.87
C ASP A 35 9.51 -17.19 -19.61
N SER A 36 8.63 -16.70 -18.73
CA SER A 36 8.22 -17.41 -17.51
C SER A 36 6.97 -18.25 -17.75
N GLU A 37 6.98 -19.45 -17.20
CA GLU A 37 5.92 -20.45 -17.35
C GLU A 37 5.09 -20.56 -16.07
N PHE A 38 3.78 -20.30 -16.16
CA PHE A 38 2.89 -20.28 -15.01
C PHE A 38 1.87 -21.41 -15.05
N LEU A 39 1.60 -22.03 -13.90
CA LEU A 39 0.45 -22.91 -13.68
C LEU A 39 -0.64 -22.11 -12.95
N ILE A 40 -1.89 -22.18 -13.42
CA ILE A 40 -2.99 -21.46 -12.75
C ILE A 40 -3.92 -22.47 -12.08
N LEU A 41 -4.07 -22.35 -10.76
CA LEU A 41 -4.94 -23.21 -9.96
C LEU A 41 -6.07 -22.40 -9.30
N PHE A 42 -7.30 -22.86 -9.49
CA PHE A 42 -8.46 -22.38 -8.77
C PHE A 42 -8.54 -22.99 -7.37
N LYS A 43 -8.67 -22.14 -6.36
CA LYS A 43 -9.01 -22.48 -4.97
C LYS A 43 -10.51 -22.37 -4.77
N HIS A 44 -11.13 -23.47 -4.35
CA HIS A 44 -12.56 -23.56 -4.02
C HIS A 44 -12.78 -23.56 -2.50
N GLY A 45 -13.95 -23.10 -2.04
CA GLY A 45 -14.34 -23.20 -0.63
C GLY A 45 -13.97 -22.01 0.24
N GLY A 46 -13.94 -20.81 -0.34
CA GLY A 46 -13.71 -19.55 0.37
C GLY A 46 -12.27 -19.40 0.89
N TRP A 47 -11.40 -18.80 0.07
CA TRP A 47 -10.02 -18.52 0.46
C TRP A 47 -9.93 -17.22 1.26
N MET A 48 -9.55 -17.34 2.53
CA MET A 48 -9.32 -16.22 3.45
C MET A 48 -7.84 -16.15 3.83
N SER A 49 -7.30 -14.95 3.99
CA SER A 49 -5.96 -14.66 4.51
C SER A 49 -6.06 -13.49 5.47
N ARG A 50 -5.58 -13.66 6.71
CA ARG A 50 -5.61 -12.62 7.77
C ARG A 50 -7.00 -11.96 7.92
N GLY A 51 -8.06 -12.76 7.90
CA GLY A 51 -9.44 -12.28 8.06
C GLY A 51 -10.05 -11.59 6.83
N ARG A 52 -9.32 -11.49 5.70
CA ARG A 52 -9.82 -10.92 4.44
C ARG A 52 -9.89 -11.98 3.35
N THR A 53 -10.80 -11.82 2.40
CA THR A 53 -10.88 -12.68 1.23
C THR A 53 -9.63 -12.49 0.37
N ALA A 54 -8.89 -13.55 0.12
CA ALA A 54 -7.77 -13.53 -0.83
C ALA A 54 -8.33 -13.79 -2.24
N PHE A 55 -7.93 -12.98 -3.22
CA PHE A 55 -8.40 -13.07 -4.60
C PHE A 55 -7.45 -13.87 -5.49
N ALA A 56 -6.18 -13.48 -5.51
CA ALA A 56 -5.14 -14.17 -6.25
C ALA A 56 -3.79 -14.06 -5.51
N ARG A 57 -2.91 -15.05 -5.66
CA ARG A 57 -1.54 -15.00 -5.13
C ARG A 57 -0.62 -15.93 -5.91
N PHE A 58 0.57 -15.45 -6.24
CA PHE A 58 1.64 -16.31 -6.74
C PHE A 58 2.31 -17.09 -5.62
N LYS A 59 2.72 -18.32 -5.95
CA LYS A 59 3.67 -19.13 -5.21
C LYS A 59 4.78 -19.52 -6.17
N VAL A 60 6.00 -19.02 -5.94
CA VAL A 60 7.17 -19.45 -6.71
C VAL A 60 7.46 -20.92 -6.37
N LEU A 61 7.70 -21.73 -7.40
CA LEU A 61 8.00 -23.14 -7.22
C LEU A 61 9.45 -23.34 -6.78
N ALA A 62 9.66 -24.30 -5.87
CA ALA A 62 10.99 -24.77 -5.52
C ALA A 62 11.63 -25.54 -6.69
N ASP A 63 12.95 -25.67 -6.68
CA ASP A 63 13.73 -26.23 -7.80
C ASP A 63 13.27 -27.63 -8.24
N ASP A 64 12.85 -28.47 -7.29
CA ASP A 64 12.35 -29.83 -7.54
C ASP A 64 11.00 -29.82 -8.27
N MET A 65 10.06 -29.00 -7.79
CA MET A 65 8.73 -28.85 -8.39
C MET A 65 8.79 -28.13 -9.73
N ARG A 66 9.67 -27.13 -9.87
CA ARG A 66 9.89 -26.40 -11.12
C ARG A 66 10.30 -27.35 -12.24
N ARG A 67 11.23 -28.26 -11.97
CA ARG A 67 11.67 -29.28 -12.93
C ARG A 67 10.61 -30.34 -13.22
N THR A 68 9.86 -30.73 -12.19
CA THR A 68 8.85 -31.79 -12.31
C THR A 68 7.62 -31.33 -13.09
N LEU A 69 7.17 -30.08 -12.86
CA LEU A 69 6.00 -29.50 -13.50
C LEU A 69 6.33 -28.72 -14.78
N ASP A 70 7.60 -28.41 -14.98
CA ASP A 70 8.08 -27.48 -16.01
C ASP A 70 7.41 -26.10 -15.95
N LYS A 71 7.30 -25.58 -14.71
CA LYS A 71 6.64 -24.30 -14.39
C LYS A 71 7.46 -23.53 -13.37
N ASP A 72 7.46 -22.21 -13.46
CA ASP A 72 8.27 -21.33 -12.61
C ASP A 72 7.51 -20.89 -11.35
N ALA A 73 6.20 -20.68 -11.49
CA ALA A 73 5.33 -20.33 -10.38
C ALA A 73 3.89 -20.82 -10.59
N VAL A 74 3.16 -20.93 -9.49
CA VAL A 74 1.72 -21.23 -9.47
C VAL A 74 0.95 -19.97 -9.09
N LEU A 75 0.02 -19.57 -9.94
CA LEU A 75 -0.97 -18.54 -9.62
C LEU A 75 -2.21 -19.21 -9.03
N TYR A 76 -2.44 -19.01 -7.74
CA TYR A 76 -3.69 -19.41 -7.10
C TYR A 76 -4.74 -18.32 -7.29
N ILE A 77 -5.94 -18.69 -7.73
CA ILE A 77 -7.08 -17.78 -7.90
C ILE A 77 -8.28 -18.30 -7.10
N ASN A 78 -8.96 -17.43 -6.36
CA ASN A 78 -10.19 -17.76 -5.67
C ASN A 78 -11.35 -17.92 -6.67
N CYS A 79 -11.76 -19.17 -6.93
CA CYS A 79 -12.77 -19.48 -7.96
C CYS A 79 -14.13 -18.85 -7.65
N ASP A 80 -14.53 -18.88 -6.37
CA ASP A 80 -15.83 -18.41 -5.90
C ASP A 80 -16.03 -16.92 -6.16
N VAL A 81 -14.95 -16.14 -6.07
CA VAL A 81 -14.97 -14.72 -6.40
C VAL A 81 -14.73 -14.49 -7.88
N TRP A 82 -13.76 -15.18 -8.49
CA TRP A 82 -13.39 -15.02 -9.90
C TRP A 82 -14.60 -15.09 -10.84
N ARG A 83 -15.49 -16.06 -10.61
CA ARG A 83 -16.71 -16.27 -11.41
C ARG A 83 -17.76 -15.17 -11.26
N LYS A 84 -17.65 -14.34 -10.23
CA LYS A 84 -18.54 -13.19 -9.98
C LYS A 84 -17.93 -11.88 -10.47
N MET A 85 -16.65 -11.89 -10.83
CA MET A 85 -15.95 -10.72 -11.32
C MET A 85 -16.28 -10.46 -12.79
N THR A 86 -16.36 -9.19 -13.16
CA THR A 86 -16.35 -8.77 -14.56
C THR A 86 -14.95 -8.91 -15.14
N GLU A 87 -14.82 -9.01 -16.47
CA GLU A 87 -13.50 -9.12 -17.10
C GLU A 87 -12.54 -7.97 -16.71
N PRO A 88 -12.96 -6.69 -16.61
CA PRO A 88 -12.08 -5.62 -16.11
C PRO A 88 -11.56 -5.88 -14.69
N GLN A 89 -12.39 -6.43 -13.80
CA GLN A 89 -11.97 -6.81 -12.44
C GLN A 89 -10.97 -7.96 -12.47
N GLN A 90 -11.23 -8.97 -13.29
CA GLN A 90 -10.32 -10.10 -13.48
C GLN A 90 -8.95 -9.62 -13.98
N ARG A 91 -8.91 -8.75 -14.99
CA ARG A 91 -7.66 -8.15 -15.50
C ARG A 91 -6.90 -7.41 -14.41
N TYR A 92 -7.59 -6.62 -13.59
CA TYR A 92 -6.97 -5.90 -12.47
C TYR A 92 -6.32 -6.85 -11.45
N PHE A 93 -7.02 -7.91 -11.02
CA PHE A 93 -6.43 -8.83 -10.03
C PHE A 93 -5.27 -9.65 -10.58
N LEU A 94 -5.30 -9.99 -11.87
CA LEU A 94 -4.15 -10.63 -12.53
C LEU A 94 -2.96 -9.67 -12.60
N ASP A 95 -3.21 -8.42 -12.97
CA ASP A 95 -2.19 -7.37 -13.02
C ASP A 95 -1.59 -7.11 -11.64
N GLU A 96 -2.43 -6.97 -10.62
CA GLU A 96 -2.03 -6.80 -9.22
C GLU A 96 -1.18 -7.99 -8.72
N ALA A 97 -1.56 -9.22 -9.06
CA ALA A 97 -0.80 -10.40 -8.64
C ALA A 97 0.64 -10.37 -9.17
N PHE A 98 0.87 -9.91 -10.40
CA PHE A 98 2.21 -9.79 -10.97
C PHE A 98 3.09 -8.78 -10.24
N LEU A 99 2.51 -7.75 -9.61
CA LEU A 99 3.28 -6.78 -8.82
C LEU A 99 3.96 -7.40 -7.59
N GLY A 100 3.49 -8.57 -7.14
CA GLY A 100 4.10 -9.34 -6.06
C GLY A 100 5.22 -10.28 -6.51
N LEU A 101 5.62 -10.23 -7.79
CA LEU A 101 6.61 -11.11 -8.39
C LEU A 101 7.79 -10.28 -8.92
N ASP A 102 9.01 -10.79 -8.75
CA ASP A 102 10.22 -10.13 -9.24
C ASP A 102 11.30 -11.18 -9.54
N PHE A 103 12.39 -10.78 -10.18
CA PHE A 103 13.54 -11.64 -10.43
C PHE A 103 14.46 -11.70 -9.21
N LYS A 104 15.00 -12.89 -8.99
CA LYS A 104 16.06 -13.10 -8.01
C LYS A 104 17.36 -12.55 -8.60
N THR A 105 17.96 -11.60 -7.90
CA THR A 105 19.22 -10.97 -8.31
C THR A 105 20.35 -11.34 -7.34
N ASN A 106 21.58 -11.35 -7.83
CA ASN A 106 22.77 -11.49 -7.01
C ASN A 106 23.15 -10.15 -6.35
N ALA A 107 24.20 -10.13 -5.51
CA ALA A 107 24.67 -8.90 -4.86
C ALA A 107 25.21 -7.82 -5.84
N LYS A 108 25.47 -8.18 -7.10
CA LYS A 108 25.91 -7.27 -8.16
C LYS A 108 24.74 -6.73 -9.00
N GLY A 109 23.52 -7.22 -8.76
CA GLY A 109 22.32 -6.87 -9.51
C GLY A 109 22.04 -7.75 -10.73
N ASP A 110 22.84 -8.78 -11.01
CA ASP A 110 22.58 -9.68 -12.13
C ASP A 110 21.44 -10.65 -11.79
N THR A 111 20.52 -10.87 -12.73
CA THR A 111 19.47 -11.88 -12.61
C THR A 111 20.08 -13.27 -12.52
N LEU A 112 19.62 -14.05 -11.54
CA LEU A 112 20.03 -15.43 -11.37
C LEU A 112 19.20 -16.33 -12.28
N GLU A 113 19.89 -17.18 -13.03
CA GLU A 113 19.30 -18.26 -13.82
C GLU A 113 19.46 -19.58 -13.09
N HIS A 114 18.48 -20.47 -13.27
CA HIS A 114 18.56 -21.81 -12.72
C HIS A 114 19.52 -22.66 -13.57
N PRO A 115 20.49 -23.36 -12.96
CA PRO A 115 21.59 -24.02 -13.68
C PRO A 115 21.16 -25.23 -14.52
N GLY A 116 19.94 -25.74 -14.33
CA GLY A 116 19.45 -26.92 -15.03
C GLY A 116 18.71 -26.63 -16.34
N ASP A 117 17.98 -25.52 -16.40
CA ASP A 117 17.09 -25.16 -17.53
C ASP A 117 17.38 -23.77 -18.11
N GLY A 118 18.27 -22.99 -17.48
CA GLY A 118 18.66 -21.65 -17.95
C GLY A 118 17.57 -20.59 -17.79
N ARG A 119 16.43 -20.92 -17.17
CA ARG A 119 15.35 -19.95 -16.96
C ARG A 119 15.63 -19.09 -15.73
N VAL A 120 15.13 -17.85 -15.75
CA VAL A 120 15.30 -16.90 -14.65
C VAL A 120 14.62 -17.39 -13.36
N LEU A 121 15.28 -17.17 -12.23
CA LEU A 121 14.74 -17.46 -10.90
C LEU A 121 13.82 -16.31 -10.46
N LEU A 122 12.61 -16.68 -10.03
CA LEU A 122 11.61 -15.74 -9.52
C LEU A 122 11.72 -15.64 -7.98
N LYS A 123 11.24 -14.54 -7.43
CA LYS A 123 11.02 -14.34 -5.99
C LYS A 123 9.70 -13.61 -5.78
N LEU A 124 9.11 -13.79 -4.60
CA LEU A 124 7.97 -12.98 -4.17
C LEU A 124 8.49 -11.70 -3.51
N VAL A 125 7.87 -10.58 -3.83
CA VAL A 125 8.13 -9.28 -3.21
C VAL A 125 6.85 -8.74 -2.60
N PRO A 126 6.91 -8.03 -1.46
CA PRO A 126 5.78 -7.27 -0.97
C PRO A 126 5.37 -6.24 -2.04
N PRO A 127 4.06 -6.02 -2.24
CA PRO A 127 3.60 -5.02 -3.20
C PRO A 127 4.07 -3.64 -2.77
N ASP A 128 4.69 -2.92 -3.69
CA ASP A 128 5.08 -1.52 -3.51
C ASP A 128 3.88 -0.59 -3.78
N LEU A 129 3.86 0.56 -3.11
CA LEU A 129 2.83 1.58 -3.28
C LEU A 129 2.84 2.11 -4.73
N GLU A 130 4.03 2.32 -5.31
CA GLU A 130 4.16 2.82 -6.69
C GLU A 130 3.54 1.84 -7.69
N ALA A 131 3.86 0.55 -7.54
CA ALA A 131 3.31 -0.54 -8.33
C ALA A 131 1.76 -0.58 -8.24
N PHE A 132 1.23 -0.41 -7.03
CA PHE A 132 -0.22 -0.36 -6.81
C PHE A 132 -0.88 0.85 -7.49
N VAL A 133 -0.23 2.03 -7.45
CA VAL A 133 -0.70 3.24 -8.14
C VAL A 133 -0.75 3.01 -9.65
N GLU A 134 0.22 2.32 -10.24
CA GLU A 134 0.20 1.99 -11.67
C GLU A 134 -0.95 1.06 -12.07
N ALA A 135 -1.27 0.06 -11.25
CA ALA A 135 -2.43 -0.79 -11.49
C ALA A 135 -3.75 0.01 -11.42
N ILE A 136 -3.88 0.94 -10.46
CA ILE A 136 -5.03 1.84 -10.38
C ILE A 136 -5.12 2.77 -11.59
N LYS A 137 -4.00 3.32 -12.06
CA LYS A 137 -3.97 4.18 -13.26
C LYS A 137 -4.49 3.45 -14.50
N ARG A 138 -4.21 2.14 -14.63
CA ARG A 138 -4.57 1.33 -15.80
C ARG A 138 -6.00 0.80 -15.75
N HIS A 139 -6.45 0.36 -14.59
CA HIS A 139 -7.73 -0.33 -14.43
C HIS A 139 -8.80 0.55 -13.77
N GLY A 140 -8.42 1.67 -13.19
CA GLY A 140 -9.28 2.52 -12.37
C GLY A 140 -9.34 2.02 -10.92
N PRO A 141 -10.07 2.74 -10.03
CA PRO A 141 -10.29 2.34 -8.65
C PRO A 141 -11.31 1.20 -8.61
N ILE A 142 -10.89 0.00 -9.02
CA ILE A 142 -11.75 -1.18 -9.07
C ILE A 142 -11.96 -1.75 -7.67
N ALA A 143 -10.91 -1.77 -6.85
CA ALA A 143 -10.98 -2.25 -5.48
C ALA A 143 -11.90 -1.35 -4.64
N GLU A 144 -12.87 -1.98 -3.97
CA GLU A 144 -13.78 -1.29 -3.06
C GLU A 144 -13.02 -0.55 -1.96
N ASP A 145 -11.86 -1.07 -1.54
CA ASP A 145 -10.98 -0.45 -0.56
C ASP A 145 -10.39 0.88 -1.05
N VAL A 146 -10.07 1.02 -2.34
CA VAL A 146 -9.63 2.30 -2.91
C VAL A 146 -10.80 3.29 -2.92
N LYS A 147 -12.02 2.82 -3.24
CA LYS A 147 -13.21 3.68 -3.15
C LYS A 147 -13.51 4.10 -1.71
N ARG A 148 -13.35 3.19 -0.75
CA ARG A 148 -13.51 3.47 0.69
C ARG A 148 -12.44 4.42 1.20
N LEU A 149 -11.20 4.27 0.76
CA LEU A 149 -10.10 5.17 1.07
C LEU A 149 -10.37 6.57 0.50
N LEU A 150 -10.70 6.67 -0.79
CA LEU A 150 -11.06 7.94 -1.43
C LEU A 150 -12.27 8.59 -0.75
N LYS A 151 -13.25 7.79 -0.34
CA LYS A 151 -14.40 8.29 0.44
C LYS A 151 -13.97 8.78 1.81
N GLY A 152 -13.17 8.03 2.55
CA GLY A 152 -12.65 8.43 3.86
C GLY A 152 -11.80 9.71 3.79
N LEU A 153 -10.96 9.85 2.77
CA LEU A 153 -10.18 11.07 2.52
C LEU A 153 -11.09 12.28 2.24
N LYS A 154 -12.14 12.11 1.43
CA LYS A 154 -13.15 13.15 1.19
C LYS A 154 -13.93 13.51 2.46
N ASP A 155 -14.34 12.51 3.23
CA ASP A 155 -15.14 12.69 4.45
C ASP A 155 -14.33 13.38 5.57
N LEU A 156 -13.00 13.20 5.60
CA LEU A 156 -12.11 13.83 6.57
C LEU A 156 -11.68 15.25 6.20
N GLY A 157 -11.94 15.71 4.97
CA GLY A 157 -11.53 17.04 4.49
C GLY A 157 -10.02 17.31 4.60
N GLN A 158 -9.21 16.25 4.74
CA GLN A 158 -7.76 16.37 4.83
C GLN A 158 -7.21 16.70 3.45
N MET A 159 -6.93 17.98 3.24
CA MET A 159 -5.98 18.43 2.24
C MET A 159 -4.61 17.84 2.58
N THR A 160 -3.90 17.32 1.58
CA THR A 160 -2.49 16.95 1.78
C THR A 160 -1.70 18.23 2.09
N ILE A 161 -0.51 18.08 2.69
CA ILE A 161 0.40 19.23 2.94
C ILE A 161 0.70 20.00 1.64
N GLU A 162 0.59 19.33 0.49
CA GLU A 162 0.80 19.87 -0.85
C GLU A 162 -0.43 20.63 -1.40
N ASP A 163 -1.63 20.40 -0.86
CA ASP A 163 -2.88 21.09 -1.22
C ASP A 163 -3.07 22.41 -0.46
N VAL A 164 -2.16 22.75 0.47
CA VAL A 164 -2.08 24.09 1.05
C VAL A 164 -1.60 25.03 -0.05
N LYS A 165 -2.55 25.61 -0.79
CA LYS A 165 -2.28 26.81 -1.58
C LYS A 165 -1.61 27.81 -0.62
N GLU A 166 -0.41 28.29 -0.98
CA GLU A 166 0.17 29.47 -0.37
C GLU A 166 -0.86 30.60 -0.50
N GLU A 167 -1.60 30.86 0.58
CA GLU A 167 -2.39 32.07 0.64
C GLU A 167 -1.39 33.23 0.53
N PRO A 168 -1.59 34.18 -0.40
CA PRO A 168 -0.72 35.33 -0.50
C PRO A 168 -0.64 35.97 0.90
N PRO A 169 0.56 36.29 1.40
CA PRO A 169 0.74 36.75 2.76
C PRO A 169 -0.22 37.91 3.01
N ALA A 170 -0.97 37.83 4.11
CA ALA A 170 -1.90 38.87 4.49
C ALA A 170 -1.18 40.23 4.43
N PRO A 171 -1.80 41.27 3.84
CA PRO A 171 -1.19 42.59 3.82
C PRO A 171 -0.84 42.96 5.27
N PRO A 172 0.35 43.55 5.50
CA PRO A 172 0.82 43.83 6.85
C PRO A 172 -0.28 44.60 7.60
N HIS A 173 -0.66 44.09 8.77
CA HIS A 173 -1.60 44.77 9.66
C HIS A 173 -1.13 46.22 9.85
N GLU A 174 -2.07 47.17 9.81
CA GLU A 174 -1.81 48.59 10.01
C GLU A 174 -0.87 48.78 11.20
N GLY A 175 0.38 49.12 10.88
CA GLY A 175 1.39 49.41 11.89
C GLY A 175 0.92 50.58 12.74
N VAL A 176 1.35 50.58 14.01
CA VAL A 176 1.15 51.67 14.98
C VAL A 176 1.39 53.02 14.29
N MET A 177 0.31 53.79 14.12
CA MET A 177 0.41 55.15 13.58
C MET A 177 0.97 56.07 14.66
N VAL A 178 2.28 56.30 14.64
CA VAL A 178 2.91 57.31 15.49
C VAL A 178 2.74 58.67 14.81
N THR A 179 1.93 59.53 15.40
CA THR A 179 1.82 60.92 14.96
C THR A 179 2.92 61.73 15.67
N ILE A 180 3.91 62.20 14.91
CA ILE A 180 5.02 63.01 15.44
C ILE A 180 4.68 64.48 15.26
N GLY A 181 4.57 65.24 16.36
CA GLY A 181 4.34 66.69 16.32
C GLY A 181 5.59 67.49 15.96
N GLU A 182 5.40 68.76 15.54
CA GLU A 182 6.50 69.71 15.27
C GLU A 182 7.31 69.97 16.54
N GLY A 183 8.44 69.28 16.65
CA GLY A 183 9.32 69.28 17.84
C GLY A 183 9.86 67.90 18.21
N GLY A 184 9.36 66.82 17.58
CA GLY A 184 9.87 65.46 17.82
C GLY A 184 9.36 64.80 19.09
N VAL A 185 8.30 65.33 19.69
CA VAL A 185 7.61 64.71 20.84
C VAL A 185 6.43 63.90 20.33
N VAL A 186 6.34 62.63 20.77
CA VAL A 186 5.22 61.73 20.47
C VAL A 186 4.06 62.11 21.39
N GLU A 187 2.97 62.64 20.84
CA GLU A 187 1.85 63.14 21.64
C GLU A 187 0.78 62.09 21.93
N HIS A 188 0.72 61.00 21.15
CA HIS A 188 -0.25 59.93 21.40
C HIS A 188 0.28 58.56 20.94
N VAL A 189 0.29 57.61 21.88
CA VAL A 189 0.31 56.17 21.59
C VAL A 189 -1.07 55.68 22.01
N GLU A 190 -1.84 55.10 21.09
CA GLU A 190 -3.02 54.34 21.49
C GLU A 190 -2.54 53.03 22.12
N ASP A 191 -2.77 52.89 23.43
CA ASP A 191 -2.42 51.69 24.18
C ASP A 191 -3.22 50.50 23.65
N ASP A 192 -2.52 49.56 23.03
CA ASP A 192 -3.05 48.27 22.64
C ASP A 192 -3.42 47.48 23.91
N LYS A 193 -4.73 47.22 24.10
CA LYS A 193 -5.29 46.58 25.30
C LYS A 193 -4.81 45.15 25.54
N ASN A 194 -3.99 44.59 24.64
CA ASN A 194 -3.48 43.23 24.71
C ASN A 194 -1.99 43.14 25.11
N GLN A 195 -1.31 44.23 25.47
CA GLN A 195 0.05 44.15 25.98
C GLN A 195 0.08 43.94 27.50
N LEU A 196 0.51 42.75 27.91
CA LEU A 196 0.87 42.42 29.30
C LEU A 196 2.08 43.24 29.73
N THR A 197 2.01 43.82 30.92
CA THR A 197 3.12 44.56 31.50
C THR A 197 4.23 43.61 31.96
N LEU A 198 5.50 44.03 31.90
CA LEU A 198 6.64 43.20 32.30
C LEU A 198 6.57 42.70 33.75
N GLU A 199 5.81 43.38 34.61
CA GLU A 199 5.63 43.00 36.02
C GLU A 199 4.65 41.82 36.21
N GLU A 200 3.75 41.58 35.25
CA GLU A 200 2.79 40.46 35.29
C GLU A 200 3.39 39.13 34.82
N ALA A 201 4.41 39.17 33.95
CA ALA A 201 5.10 37.98 33.44
C ALA A 201 6.03 37.30 34.47
N ALA A 202 6.38 37.99 35.56
CA ALA A 202 7.31 37.48 36.58
C ALA A 202 6.64 36.66 37.69
N ASN A 203 5.30 36.61 37.75
CA ASN A 203 4.56 35.93 38.82
C ASN A 203 3.87 34.62 38.40
N ASP A 204 4.17 34.08 37.21
CA ASP A 204 3.55 32.82 36.75
C ASP A 204 4.29 31.58 37.33
N PRO A 205 3.68 30.78 38.23
CA PRO A 205 4.39 29.74 38.98
C PRO A 205 4.56 28.40 38.24
N MET A 206 4.30 28.33 36.93
CA MET A 206 4.31 27.05 36.19
C MET A 206 5.70 26.71 35.63
N HIS A 207 6.65 26.53 36.54
CA HIS A 207 7.86 25.72 36.31
C HIS A 207 7.67 24.33 36.91
N GLY A 208 7.88 23.29 36.10
CA GLY A 208 7.79 21.89 36.54
C GLY A 208 8.46 20.91 35.58
N ILE A 209 9.75 21.12 35.32
CA ILE A 209 10.62 20.17 34.61
C ILE A 209 10.74 18.89 35.44
N GLY A 210 10.20 17.77 34.92
CA GLY A 210 10.29 16.44 35.52
C GLY A 210 10.72 15.41 34.48
N ALA A 211 12.02 15.29 34.25
CA ALA A 211 12.62 14.24 33.44
C ALA A 211 12.56 12.88 34.17
N LYS A 212 12.07 11.83 33.49
CA LYS A 212 12.32 10.43 33.87
C LYS A 212 12.93 9.68 32.67
N PRO A 213 14.05 8.97 32.85
CA PRO A 213 14.63 8.11 31.81
C PRO A 213 14.21 6.64 31.99
N GLY A 214 14.23 5.89 30.89
CA GLY A 214 14.50 4.45 30.91
C GLY A 214 13.30 3.53 30.72
N GLY A 215 13.10 3.06 29.49
CA GLY A 215 12.26 1.91 29.16
C GLY A 215 12.66 1.36 27.81
N ASP A 216 13.52 0.33 27.80
CA ASP A 216 13.96 -0.38 26.60
C ASP A 216 12.77 -1.04 25.86
N PRO A 217 12.68 -0.93 24.53
CA PRO A 217 11.65 -1.62 23.77
C PRO A 217 12.02 -3.11 23.61
N ALA A 218 11.13 -3.96 24.11
CA ALA A 218 11.18 -5.41 23.91
C ALA A 218 11.05 -5.76 22.41
N GLU A 219 11.94 -6.65 21.95
CA GLU A 219 11.91 -7.22 20.60
C GLU A 219 10.61 -8.02 20.36
N PRO A 220 9.91 -7.80 19.23
CA PRO A 220 8.77 -8.62 18.86
C PRO A 220 9.24 -10.00 18.37
N LYS A 221 8.80 -11.05 19.07
CA LYS A 221 8.91 -12.44 18.62
C LYS A 221 8.14 -12.61 17.32
N SER A 222 8.83 -13.05 16.25
CA SER A 222 8.20 -13.48 15.01
C SER A 222 7.61 -14.87 15.17
N GLU A 223 6.28 -14.96 15.27
CA GLU A 223 5.53 -16.21 15.07
C GLU A 223 5.54 -16.54 13.57
N ASN A 224 6.31 -17.58 13.22
CA ASN A 224 6.22 -18.24 11.92
C ASN A 224 5.09 -19.28 11.98
N ASP A 225 3.91 -18.90 11.51
CA ASP A 225 2.84 -19.85 11.15
C ASP A 225 3.15 -20.44 9.77
N ASP A 226 4.02 -21.45 9.75
CA ASP A 226 4.07 -22.44 8.67
C ASP A 226 3.17 -23.61 9.09
N ASP A 227 1.92 -23.58 8.65
CA ASP A 227 1.05 -24.76 8.66
C ASP A 227 0.17 -24.80 7.40
N ASP A 228 -0.01 -26.04 6.94
CA ASP A 228 -0.93 -26.53 5.90
C ASP A 228 -0.50 -26.45 4.43
N LEU A 229 0.43 -27.36 4.07
CA LEU A 229 0.38 -28.07 2.79
C LEU A 229 -0.22 -29.47 3.02
N VAL A 230 -1.47 -29.65 2.57
CA VAL A 230 -2.07 -30.92 2.20
C VAL A 230 -2.48 -30.84 0.73
#